data_AF-A0A391NY58-F1
#
_entry.id   AF-A0A391NY58-F1
#
_cell.length_a   1.000
_cell.length_b   1.000
_cell.length_c   1.000
_cell.angle_alpha   90.00
_cell.angle_beta   90.00
_cell.angle_gamma   90.00
#
_symmetry.space_group_name_H-M   'P 1'
#
loop_
_entity.id
_entity.type
_entity.pdbx_description
1 polymer ?
#
loop_
_entity_poly.entity_id
_entity_poly.type
_entity_poly.pdbx_seq_one_letter_code
_entity_poly.pdbx_strand_id
1 'polypeptide(L)'
;MKRKVCILLAVLMAATLLPACSKKEEPKKETKVEKEEPKVEEEPEEEIPANQNLLTGLGDLSEEAIGKRPVAVMVNNIPAAMPQYGVEQADVIFEIPVEGDQTRFMALYADYTKLPKICAIRSCRYYFPAFSQGFDAFYVNWGIDDSIADYLQSLGLDQYDGMNNPGDCLEEMRNGRKQDILWNTPDILTEPDLLLWYRRKESVRIWRMIRRILHSGLTE
;
A
#
# COMPACT_ATOMS: atom_id res chain seq x y z
N MET A 1 -40.04 12.17 57.88
CA MET A 1 -40.13 12.33 56.41
C MET A 1 -39.53 11.15 55.62
N LYS A 2 -38.48 10.45 56.09
CA LYS A 2 -37.88 9.30 55.39
C LYS A 2 -38.80 8.08 55.21
N ARG A 3 -39.72 7.80 56.15
CA ARG A 3 -40.67 6.67 56.06
C ARG A 3 -41.74 6.83 54.97
N LYS A 4 -42.18 8.04 54.66
CA LYS A 4 -43.19 8.30 53.62
C LYS A 4 -42.59 8.26 52.20
N VAL A 5 -41.31 8.61 52.06
CA VAL A 5 -40.55 8.52 50.80
C VAL A 5 -40.25 7.07 50.43
N CYS A 6 -39.93 6.21 51.40
CA CYS A 6 -39.73 4.77 51.15
C CYS A 6 -41.02 4.06 50.71
N ILE A 7 -42.18 4.46 51.22
CA ILE A 7 -43.47 3.89 50.82
C ILE A 7 -43.83 4.32 49.38
N LEU A 8 -43.54 5.57 49.00
CA LEU A 8 -43.78 6.04 47.63
C LEU A 8 -42.86 5.36 46.59
N LEU A 9 -41.61 5.06 46.94
CA LEU A 9 -40.67 4.34 46.08
C LEU A 9 -41.01 2.84 45.94
N ALA A 10 -41.54 2.21 46.99
CA ALA A 10 -41.96 0.80 46.94
C ALA A 10 -43.22 0.59 46.06
N VAL A 11 -44.14 1.57 46.03
CA VAL A 11 -45.33 1.51 45.16
C VAL A 11 -44.97 1.74 43.68
N LEU A 12 -43.92 2.53 43.39
CA LEU A 12 -43.47 2.79 42.02
C LEU A 12 -42.70 1.61 41.39
N MET A 13 -42.03 0.78 42.19
CA MET A 13 -41.37 -0.45 41.72
C MET A 13 -42.32 -1.63 41.54
N ALA A 14 -43.50 -1.62 42.16
CA ALA A 14 -44.50 -2.69 42.04
C ALA A 14 -45.38 -2.57 40.77
N ALA A 15 -45.25 -1.48 40.00
CA ALA A 15 -46.09 -1.20 38.84
C ALA A 15 -45.52 -1.68 37.49
N THR A 16 -44.36 -2.36 37.45
CA THR A 16 -43.72 -2.81 36.19
C THR A 16 -43.76 -4.31 35.95
N LEU A 17 -44.55 -5.08 36.70
CA LEU A 17 -44.73 -6.52 36.48
C LEU A 17 -46.20 -6.86 36.25
N LEU A 18 -46.71 -6.54 35.06
CA LEU A 18 -47.91 -7.16 34.53
C LEU A 18 -47.51 -8.28 33.55
N PRO A 19 -47.94 -9.53 33.75
CA PRO A 19 -47.84 -10.58 32.75
C PRO A 19 -48.98 -10.41 31.74
N ALA A 20 -48.66 -10.10 30.48
CA ALA A 20 -49.64 -10.16 29.39
C ALA A 20 -49.62 -11.57 28.78
N CYS A 21 -50.62 -12.36 29.18
CA CYS A 21 -50.86 -13.74 28.78
C CYS A 21 -50.96 -13.97 27.27
N SER A 22 -50.43 -15.13 26.86
CA SER A 22 -50.76 -15.89 25.66
C SER A 22 -52.26 -15.96 25.36
N LYS A 23 -52.63 -15.72 24.10
CA LYS A 23 -53.85 -16.25 23.50
C LYS A 23 -53.52 -16.89 22.15
N LYS A 24 -54.00 -18.12 22.02
CA LYS A 24 -53.77 -19.12 20.97
C LYS A 24 -54.77 -18.90 19.83
N GLU A 25 -54.31 -18.91 18.58
CA GLU A 25 -55.13 -19.16 17.39
C GLU A 25 -54.22 -19.62 16.22
N GLU A 26 -54.46 -20.84 15.72
CA GLU A 26 -54.04 -21.33 14.40
C GLU A 26 -55.06 -20.84 13.33
N PRO A 27 -54.96 -21.23 12.05
CA PRO A 27 -53.97 -20.88 11.02
C PRO A 27 -54.67 -20.12 9.85
N LYS A 28 -53.97 -19.27 9.08
CA LYS A 28 -54.48 -18.83 7.76
C LYS A 28 -53.41 -18.29 6.80
N LYS A 29 -53.28 -19.03 5.69
CA LYS A 29 -52.89 -18.66 4.32
C LYS A 29 -51.56 -17.93 4.11
N GLU A 30 -50.60 -18.72 3.61
CA GLU A 30 -49.56 -18.30 2.69
C GLU A 30 -50.10 -17.29 1.66
N THR A 31 -49.56 -16.08 1.67
CA THR A 31 -49.57 -15.20 0.51
C THR A 31 -48.11 -15.03 0.12
N LYS A 32 -47.74 -15.70 -0.96
CA LYS A 32 -46.44 -15.68 -1.60
C LYS A 32 -46.23 -14.25 -2.14
N VAL A 33 -45.49 -13.42 -1.41
CA VAL A 33 -44.94 -12.18 -1.95
C VAL A 33 -43.62 -12.57 -2.61
N GLU A 34 -43.69 -12.73 -3.92
CA GLU A 34 -42.54 -12.90 -4.79
C GLU A 34 -41.74 -11.60 -4.76
N LYS A 35 -40.66 -11.62 -3.97
CA LYS A 35 -39.63 -10.59 -3.98
C LYS A 35 -38.83 -10.81 -5.26
N GLU A 36 -39.17 -10.07 -6.31
CA GLU A 36 -38.29 -9.92 -7.47
C GLU A 36 -36.95 -9.37 -6.96
N GLU A 37 -35.93 -10.22 -6.97
CA GLU A 37 -34.55 -9.79 -6.85
C GLU A 37 -34.21 -8.97 -8.09
N PRO A 38 -33.64 -7.76 -7.95
CA PRO A 38 -33.15 -7.03 -9.10
C PRO A 38 -32.04 -7.87 -9.71
N LYS A 39 -32.25 -8.29 -10.95
CA LYS A 39 -31.24 -8.95 -11.78
C LYS A 39 -30.14 -7.93 -12.01
N VAL A 40 -29.04 -8.08 -11.26
CA VAL A 40 -27.79 -7.37 -11.50
C VAL A 40 -27.35 -7.77 -12.91
N GLU A 41 -27.50 -6.86 -13.87
CA GLU A 41 -26.76 -6.94 -15.13
C GLU A 41 -25.29 -6.84 -14.75
N GLU A 42 -24.55 -7.95 -14.90
CA GLU A 42 -23.10 -7.93 -14.88
C GLU A 42 -22.64 -7.00 -16.02
N GLU A 43 -22.22 -5.79 -15.67
CA GLU A 43 -21.41 -4.97 -16.57
C GLU A 43 -20.22 -5.83 -17.05
N PRO A 44 -19.84 -5.74 -18.34
CA PRO A 44 -18.68 -6.46 -18.84
C PRO A 44 -17.47 -6.11 -17.98
N GLU A 45 -16.92 -7.10 -17.25
CA GLU A 45 -15.69 -6.93 -16.50
C GLU A 45 -14.60 -6.60 -17.53
N GLU A 46 -14.16 -5.33 -17.59
CA GLU A 46 -13.08 -4.93 -18.50
C GLU A 46 -11.86 -5.80 -18.20
N GLU A 47 -11.54 -6.70 -19.13
CA GLU A 47 -10.36 -7.54 -19.04
C GLU A 47 -9.12 -6.66 -19.21
N ILE A 48 -8.55 -6.24 -18.07
CA ILE A 48 -7.26 -5.56 -17.98
C ILE A 48 -6.22 -6.44 -18.69
N PRO A 49 -5.53 -5.94 -19.74
CA PRO A 49 -4.45 -6.67 -20.38
C PRO A 49 -3.43 -7.13 -19.35
N ALA A 50 -2.97 -8.38 -19.44
CA ALA A 50 -2.03 -8.94 -18.45
C ALA A 50 -0.72 -8.14 -18.36
N ASN A 51 -0.31 -7.49 -19.45
CA ASN A 51 0.87 -6.63 -19.54
C ASN A 51 0.60 -5.16 -19.17
N GLN A 52 -0.58 -4.85 -18.61
CA GLN A 52 -0.89 -3.49 -18.19
C GLN A 52 -0.11 -3.13 -16.92
N ASN A 53 0.69 -2.08 -17.03
CA ASN A 53 1.34 -1.38 -15.94
C ASN A 53 0.27 -0.68 -15.09
N LEU A 54 0.12 -1.12 -13.83
CA LEU A 54 -0.89 -0.58 -12.92
C LEU A 54 -0.55 0.84 -12.41
N LEU A 55 0.69 1.31 -12.59
CA LEU A 55 1.10 2.64 -12.19
C LEU A 55 0.70 3.69 -13.24
N THR A 56 0.81 3.35 -14.53
CA THR A 56 0.59 4.28 -15.65
C THR A 56 -0.69 4.00 -16.45
N GLY A 57 -1.21 2.78 -16.36
CA GLY A 57 -2.31 2.29 -17.18
C GLY A 57 -1.90 1.81 -18.58
N LEU A 58 -0.61 1.84 -18.95
CA LEU A 58 -0.10 1.46 -20.27
C LEU A 58 0.21 -0.04 -20.36
N GLY A 59 0.10 -0.63 -21.56
CA GLY A 59 0.43 -2.05 -21.81
C GLY A 59 1.90 -2.28 -22.16
N ASP A 60 2.83 -1.85 -21.31
CA ASP A 60 4.26 -1.79 -21.61
C ASP A 60 5.15 -2.71 -20.73
N LEU A 61 4.56 -3.52 -19.86
CA LEU A 61 5.31 -4.48 -19.05
C LEU A 61 5.92 -5.59 -19.92
N SER A 62 7.18 -5.92 -19.64
CA SER A 62 7.84 -7.14 -20.13
C SER A 62 7.13 -8.40 -19.62
N GLU A 63 7.22 -9.51 -20.36
CA GLU A 63 6.58 -10.77 -19.98
C GLU A 63 7.04 -11.26 -18.61
N GLU A 64 8.31 -11.03 -18.24
CA GLU A 64 8.85 -11.43 -16.94
C GLU A 64 8.36 -10.54 -15.79
N ALA A 65 8.01 -9.27 -16.08
CA ALA A 65 7.45 -8.33 -15.11
C ALA A 65 5.95 -8.52 -14.84
N ILE A 66 5.24 -9.28 -15.68
CA ILE A 66 3.81 -9.53 -15.48
C ILE A 66 3.56 -10.21 -14.13
N GLY A 67 2.76 -9.55 -13.30
CA GLY A 67 2.38 -10.05 -11.98
C GLY A 67 3.52 -10.06 -10.95
N LYS A 68 4.61 -9.32 -11.21
CA LYS A 68 5.66 -8.99 -10.25
C LYS A 68 5.41 -7.62 -9.64
N ARG A 69 6.05 -7.35 -8.50
CA ARG A 69 5.92 -6.06 -7.81
C ARG A 69 6.81 -4.99 -8.44
N PRO A 70 6.38 -3.71 -8.43
CA PRO A 70 7.23 -2.59 -8.81
C PRO A 70 8.42 -2.43 -7.86
N VAL A 71 9.40 -1.64 -8.28
CA VAL A 71 10.57 -1.26 -7.46
C VAL A 71 10.50 0.24 -7.18
N ALA A 72 10.61 0.60 -5.90
CA ALA A 72 10.65 1.98 -5.43
C ALA A 72 12.07 2.32 -4.96
N VAL A 73 12.73 3.24 -5.66
CA VAL A 73 14.12 3.63 -5.39
C VAL A 73 14.17 5.06 -4.85
N MET A 74 14.82 5.23 -3.70
CA MET A 74 15.08 6.55 -3.12
C MET A 74 16.20 7.27 -3.87
N VAL A 75 15.92 8.46 -4.39
CA VAL A 75 16.87 9.25 -5.19
C VAL A 75 17.08 10.64 -4.59
N ASN A 76 18.33 11.09 -4.65
CA ASN A 76 18.73 12.41 -4.20
C ASN A 76 18.22 13.51 -5.14
N ASN A 77 17.75 14.63 -4.57
CA ASN A 77 17.40 15.82 -5.34
C ASN A 77 18.13 17.10 -4.89
N ILE A 78 19.18 17.00 -4.06
CA ILE A 78 19.99 18.18 -3.74
C ILE A 78 20.80 18.64 -4.97
N PRO A 79 21.10 19.94 -5.11
CA PRO A 79 21.86 20.47 -6.24
C PRO A 79 23.22 19.79 -6.47
N ALA A 80 23.89 19.35 -5.40
CA ALA A 80 25.19 18.67 -5.49
C ALA A 80 25.13 17.29 -6.17
N ALA A 81 23.96 16.65 -6.21
CA ALA A 81 23.75 15.34 -6.82
C ALA A 81 23.09 15.40 -8.20
N MET A 82 22.83 16.60 -8.71
CA MET A 82 22.37 16.79 -10.08
C MET A 82 23.57 16.69 -11.06
N PRO A 83 23.36 16.17 -12.28
CA PRO A 83 22.15 15.51 -12.76
C PRO A 83 21.93 14.11 -12.17
N GLN A 84 20.68 13.74 -11.91
CA GLN A 84 20.31 12.37 -11.57
C GLN A 84 20.37 11.46 -12.81
N TYR A 85 20.62 10.18 -12.59
CA TYR A 85 20.63 9.14 -13.62
C TYR A 85 19.47 8.18 -13.40
N GLY A 86 18.82 7.74 -14.49
CA GLY A 86 17.80 6.69 -14.49
C GLY A 86 16.41 7.14 -14.03
N VAL A 87 16.26 8.35 -13.50
CA VAL A 87 14.96 8.91 -13.09
C VAL A 87 14.05 9.19 -14.28
N GLU A 88 14.60 9.37 -15.47
CA GLU A 88 13.84 9.63 -16.70
C GLU A 88 13.01 8.43 -17.17
N GLN A 89 13.33 7.23 -16.67
CA GLN A 89 12.61 5.98 -17.00
C GLN A 89 11.65 5.56 -15.88
N ALA A 90 11.48 6.39 -14.85
CA ALA A 90 10.54 6.10 -13.78
C ALA A 90 9.10 6.31 -14.26
N ASP A 91 8.22 5.37 -13.89
CA ASP A 91 6.79 5.44 -14.18
C ASP A 91 6.08 6.51 -13.33
N VAL A 92 6.48 6.59 -12.05
CA VAL A 92 5.94 7.56 -11.08
C VAL A 92 7.10 8.09 -10.24
N ILE A 93 7.15 9.40 -10.04
CA ILE A 93 8.09 10.04 -9.12
C ILE A 93 7.32 10.76 -8.03
N PHE A 94 7.60 10.42 -6.78
CA PHE A 94 7.16 11.19 -5.63
C PHE A 94 8.26 12.16 -5.22
N GLU A 95 8.00 13.46 -5.37
CA GLU A 95 8.84 14.51 -4.79
C GLU A 95 8.22 14.98 -3.47
N ILE A 96 8.96 14.83 -2.37
CA ILE A 96 8.48 15.19 -1.04
C ILE A 96 9.53 16.04 -0.31
N PRO A 97 9.14 17.17 0.30
CA PRO A 97 10.03 17.95 1.14
C PRO A 97 10.50 17.16 2.36
N VAL A 98 11.78 17.28 2.69
CA VAL A 98 12.42 16.59 3.82
C VAL A 98 13.05 17.59 4.78
N GLU A 99 14.38 17.63 4.86
CA GLU A 99 15.15 18.51 5.75
C GLU A 99 15.62 19.76 5.00
N GLY A 100 15.67 20.90 5.70
CA GLY A 100 16.42 22.07 5.25
C GLY A 100 15.99 22.65 3.90
N ASP A 101 14.68 22.66 3.62
CA ASP A 101 14.10 23.16 2.36
C ASP A 101 14.57 22.39 1.11
N GLN A 102 14.99 21.14 1.31
CA GLN A 102 15.33 20.21 0.23
C GLN A 102 14.20 19.19 0.03
N THR A 103 14.09 18.68 -1.19
CA THR A 103 13.18 17.58 -1.53
C THR A 103 13.98 16.29 -1.77
N ARG A 104 13.30 15.15 -1.69
CA ARG A 104 13.82 13.86 -2.15
C ARG A 104 12.83 13.21 -3.09
N PHE A 105 13.36 12.40 -3.99
CA PHE A 105 12.58 11.62 -4.92
C PHE A 105 12.43 10.18 -4.43
N MET A 106 11.28 9.60 -4.70
CA MET A 106 11.10 8.16 -4.76
C MET A 106 10.57 7.81 -6.15
N ALA A 107 11.43 7.19 -6.94
CA ALA A 107 11.15 6.77 -8.30
C ALA A 107 10.61 5.33 -8.28
N LEU A 108 9.42 5.13 -8.83
CA LEU A 108 8.80 3.83 -9.00
C LEU A 108 8.96 3.34 -10.43
N TYR A 109 9.32 2.08 -10.56
CA TYR A 109 9.47 1.37 -11.82
C TYR A 109 8.60 0.12 -11.75
N ALA A 110 7.58 0.04 -12.60
CA ALA A 110 6.69 -1.10 -12.70
C ALA A 110 7.40 -2.30 -13.34
N ASP A 111 8.16 -2.03 -14.41
CA ASP A 111 8.93 -3.04 -15.11
C ASP A 111 10.35 -3.12 -14.55
N TYR A 112 10.59 -4.16 -13.77
CA TYR A 112 11.90 -4.34 -13.17
C TYR A 112 12.99 -4.78 -14.14
N THR A 113 12.64 -5.40 -15.26
CA THR A 113 13.62 -5.92 -16.22
C THR A 113 14.29 -4.78 -16.99
N LYS A 114 13.62 -3.63 -17.05
CA LYS A 114 14.08 -2.40 -17.71
C LYS A 114 14.65 -1.38 -16.75
N LEU A 115 14.91 -1.75 -15.50
CA LEU A 115 15.47 -0.83 -14.51
C LEU A 115 16.85 -0.30 -14.98
N PRO A 116 17.00 1.02 -15.15
CA PRO A 116 18.27 1.60 -15.55
C PRO A 116 19.25 1.66 -14.38
N LYS A 117 20.45 2.16 -14.68
CA LYS A 117 21.37 2.57 -13.62
C LYS A 117 20.84 3.84 -12.95
N ILE A 118 20.60 3.79 -11.64
CA ILE A 118 19.97 4.90 -10.89
C ILE A 118 20.99 5.52 -9.93
N CYS A 119 21.14 6.84 -9.98
CA CYS A 119 22.06 7.58 -9.11
C CYS A 119 21.58 9.03 -8.88
N ALA A 120 21.78 9.64 -7.72
CA ALA A 120 22.37 9.08 -6.50
C ALA A 120 21.29 8.51 -5.55
N ILE A 121 21.48 7.28 -5.07
CA ILE A 121 20.58 6.69 -4.06
C ILE A 121 20.72 7.45 -2.74
N ARG A 122 19.61 7.60 -2.01
CA ARG A 122 19.58 8.27 -0.70
C ARG A 122 18.82 7.55 0.39
N SER A 123 18.97 8.10 1.59
CA SER A 123 18.39 7.55 2.80
C SER A 123 16.88 7.63 2.81
N CYS A 124 16.29 6.63 3.46
CA CYS A 124 14.88 6.55 3.76
C CYS A 124 14.45 7.69 4.72
N ARG A 125 13.22 8.19 4.55
CA ARG A 125 12.53 9.08 5.50
C ARG A 125 11.10 8.58 5.69
N TYR A 126 10.54 8.86 6.87
CA TYR A 126 9.30 8.30 7.41
C TYR A 126 8.14 8.12 6.40
N TYR A 127 7.94 9.06 5.48
CA TYR A 127 6.82 9.05 4.55
C TYR A 127 6.95 8.04 3.39
N PHE A 128 8.17 7.88 2.86
CA PHE A 128 8.41 7.07 1.66
C PHE A 128 8.11 5.57 1.82
N PRO A 129 8.47 4.93 2.95
CA PRO A 129 8.08 3.54 3.24
C PRO A 129 6.59 3.27 3.12
N ALA A 130 5.75 4.18 3.64
CA ALA A 130 4.30 4.05 3.55
C ALA A 130 3.80 4.12 2.10
N PHE A 131 4.37 5.02 1.29
CA PHE A 131 4.05 5.05 -0.14
C PHE A 131 4.49 3.77 -0.85
N SER A 132 5.72 3.30 -0.62
CA SER A 132 6.21 2.03 -1.17
C SER A 132 5.29 0.86 -0.81
N GLN A 133 4.83 0.79 0.45
CA GLN A 133 3.89 -0.23 0.91
C GLN A 133 2.55 -0.15 0.17
N GLY A 134 2.02 1.05 -0.07
CA GLY A 134 0.76 1.26 -0.80
C GLY A 134 0.78 0.73 -2.23
N PHE A 135 1.96 0.70 -2.86
CA PHE A 135 2.19 0.12 -4.18
C PHE A 135 2.70 -1.33 -4.14
N ASP A 136 2.82 -1.94 -2.95
CA ASP A 136 3.46 -3.25 -2.75
C ASP A 136 4.88 -3.32 -3.36
N ALA A 137 5.57 -2.18 -3.43
CA ALA A 137 6.83 -2.04 -4.13
C ALA A 137 8.02 -2.56 -3.31
N PHE A 138 9.02 -3.16 -3.97
CA PHE A 138 10.30 -3.45 -3.37
C PHE A 138 11.04 -2.15 -3.07
N TYR A 139 11.40 -1.92 -1.82
CA TYR A 139 11.93 -0.62 -1.39
C TYR A 139 13.46 -0.60 -1.37
N VAL A 140 14.07 0.33 -2.09
CA VAL A 140 15.53 0.46 -2.20
C VAL A 140 15.98 1.83 -1.69
N ASN A 141 16.92 1.83 -0.74
CA ASN A 141 17.46 3.04 -0.15
C ASN A 141 18.92 2.86 0.29
N TRP A 142 19.55 3.98 0.65
CA TRP A 142 20.88 3.99 1.24
C TRP A 142 20.89 4.73 2.57
N GLY A 143 20.83 3.95 3.64
CA GLY A 143 20.75 4.45 5.00
C GLY A 143 19.31 4.69 5.45
N ILE A 144 19.14 4.61 6.77
CA ILE A 144 17.87 4.73 7.48
C ILE A 144 18.11 5.69 8.64
N ASP A 145 17.06 6.40 9.05
CA ASP A 145 17.05 7.10 10.34
C ASP A 145 16.69 6.08 11.43
N ASP A 146 17.60 5.81 12.37
CA ASP A 146 17.39 4.81 13.41
C ASP A 146 16.11 5.06 14.23
N SER A 147 15.64 6.31 14.31
CA SER A 147 14.39 6.65 15.00
C SER A 147 13.13 6.06 14.35
N ILE A 148 13.22 5.63 13.09
CA ILE A 148 12.09 5.02 12.35
C ILE A 148 12.22 3.50 12.18
N ALA A 149 13.21 2.85 12.82
CA ALA A 149 13.45 1.42 12.65
C ALA A 149 12.23 0.56 13.06
N ASP A 150 11.63 0.84 14.22
CA ASP A 150 10.43 0.14 14.70
C ASP A 150 9.24 0.33 13.73
N TYR A 151 9.12 1.52 13.15
CA TYR A 151 8.10 1.82 12.15
C TYR A 151 8.32 1.01 10.87
N LEU A 152 9.55 0.97 10.35
CA LEU A 152 9.89 0.15 9.18
C LEU A 152 9.60 -1.33 9.41
N GLN A 153 9.93 -1.84 10.61
CA GLN A 153 9.61 -3.21 10.99
C GLN A 153 8.10 -3.44 11.03
N SER A 154 7.31 -2.48 11.54
CA SER A 154 5.85 -2.57 11.61
C SER A 154 5.17 -2.60 10.23
N LEU A 155 5.75 -1.93 9.22
CA LEU A 155 5.26 -1.98 7.85
C LEU A 155 5.52 -3.34 7.19
N GLY A 156 6.51 -4.09 7.69
CA GLY A 156 6.90 -5.38 7.14
C GLY A 156 7.32 -5.27 5.67
N LEU A 157 8.01 -4.19 5.31
CA LEU A 157 8.46 -3.95 3.95
C LEU A 157 9.57 -4.91 3.56
N ASP A 158 9.55 -5.34 2.31
CA ASP A 158 10.71 -5.96 1.70
C ASP A 158 11.61 -4.84 1.18
N GLN A 159 12.71 -4.63 1.91
CA GLN A 159 13.60 -3.49 1.75
C GLN A 159 15.04 -3.95 1.51
N TYR A 160 15.74 -3.26 0.61
CA TYR A 160 17.18 -3.31 0.47
C TYR A 160 17.80 -2.00 0.95
N ASP A 161 18.61 -2.08 2.00
CA ASP A 161 19.41 -0.96 2.49
C ASP A 161 20.89 -1.17 2.17
N GLY A 162 21.39 -0.40 1.19
CA GLY A 162 22.78 -0.49 0.76
C GLY A 162 23.81 -0.08 1.81
N MET A 163 23.41 0.62 2.89
CA MET A 163 24.34 0.95 3.98
C MET A 163 24.60 -0.25 4.89
N ASN A 164 23.59 -1.09 5.10
CA ASN A 164 23.67 -2.30 5.95
C ASN A 164 24.08 -3.54 5.15
N ASN A 165 23.79 -3.57 3.85
CA ASN A 165 24.19 -4.62 2.93
C ASN A 165 25.01 -4.01 1.77
N PRO A 166 26.28 -3.62 2.00
CA PRO A 166 27.05 -2.88 1.01
C PRO A 166 27.25 -3.62 -0.32
N GLY A 167 27.32 -4.96 -0.30
CA GLY A 167 27.54 -5.79 -1.51
C GLY A 167 28.76 -5.39 -2.35
N ASP A 168 28.98 -6.07 -3.48
CA ASP A 168 29.85 -5.62 -4.59
C ASP A 168 29.07 -4.69 -5.56
N CYS A 169 27.95 -4.20 -5.08
CA CYS A 169 26.75 -3.91 -5.83
C CYS A 169 26.63 -2.45 -6.25
N LEU A 170 27.49 -1.59 -5.68
CA LEU A 170 27.37 -0.15 -5.71
C LEU A 170 28.78 0.44 -5.79
N GLU A 171 29.22 0.80 -7.00
CA GLU A 171 30.44 1.59 -7.16
C GLU A 171 30.20 2.99 -6.58
N GLU A 172 30.98 3.38 -5.57
CA GLU A 172 31.17 4.80 -5.29
C GLU A 172 31.71 5.43 -6.58
N MET A 173 30.96 6.36 -7.18
CA MET A 173 31.43 7.12 -8.33
C MET A 173 32.73 7.83 -7.95
N ARG A 174 33.87 7.29 -8.39
CA ARG A 174 35.22 7.75 -8.10
C ARG A 174 35.59 9.00 -8.92
N ASN A 175 34.67 9.97 -9.00
CA ASN A 175 34.80 11.27 -9.65
C ASN A 175 34.93 12.43 -8.65
N GLY A 176 35.30 12.15 -7.40
CA GLY A 176 35.54 13.17 -6.36
C GLY A 176 34.27 13.70 -5.68
N ARG A 177 33.08 13.23 -6.06
CA ARG A 177 31.82 13.50 -5.34
C ARG A 177 31.53 12.32 -4.42
N LYS A 178 31.95 12.45 -3.17
CA LYS A 178 31.97 11.42 -2.10
C LYS A 178 30.58 10.91 -1.66
N GLN A 179 29.53 11.14 -2.45
CA GLN A 179 28.15 11.09 -2.01
C GLN A 179 27.18 10.50 -3.04
N ASP A 180 27.68 10.05 -4.19
CA ASP A 180 26.85 9.53 -5.28
C ASP A 180 26.98 8.01 -5.36
N ILE A 181 25.85 7.32 -5.22
CA ILE A 181 25.75 5.86 -5.12
C ILE A 181 24.89 5.37 -6.28
N LEU A 182 25.40 4.40 -7.03
CA LEU A 182 24.87 3.94 -8.30
C LEU A 182 24.20 2.57 -8.18
N TRP A 183 22.88 2.48 -8.32
CA TRP A 183 22.13 1.22 -8.40
C TRP A 183 22.21 0.59 -9.79
N ASN A 184 22.35 -0.74 -9.88
CA ASN A 184 22.21 -1.54 -11.10
C ASN A 184 21.56 -2.91 -10.82
N THR A 185 20.30 -3.10 -11.19
CA THR A 185 19.49 -4.30 -10.89
C THR A 185 20.13 -5.68 -11.14
N PRO A 186 20.82 -5.92 -12.28
CA PRO A 186 21.40 -7.23 -12.59
C PRO A 186 22.51 -7.68 -11.63
N ASP A 187 23.16 -6.73 -10.97
CA ASP A 187 24.36 -6.99 -10.15
C ASP A 187 24.04 -7.07 -8.65
N ILE A 188 22.79 -6.78 -8.24
CA ILE A 188 22.47 -6.44 -6.84
C ILE A 188 21.59 -7.46 -6.13
N LEU A 189 20.64 -8.07 -6.84
CA LEU A 189 19.71 -8.98 -6.20
C LEU A 189 20.34 -10.37 -6.10
N THR A 190 20.74 -10.75 -4.89
CA THR A 190 21.10 -12.13 -4.60
C THR A 190 19.87 -13.03 -4.75
N GLU A 191 20.04 -14.35 -4.96
CA GLU A 191 18.87 -15.26 -5.01
C GLU A 191 17.89 -15.09 -3.83
N PRO A 192 18.32 -14.87 -2.58
CA PRO A 192 17.44 -14.53 -1.46
C PRO A 192 16.63 -13.24 -1.67
N ASP A 193 17.24 -12.17 -2.20
CA ASP A 193 16.55 -10.91 -2.47
C ASP A 193 15.55 -11.06 -3.62
N LEU A 194 15.92 -11.85 -4.64
CA LEU A 194 15.01 -12.28 -5.70
C LEU A 194 13.86 -13.13 -5.14
N LEU A 195 14.09 -13.98 -4.14
CA LEU A 195 13.04 -14.76 -3.49
C LEU A 195 12.08 -13.89 -2.66
N LEU A 196 12.60 -12.89 -1.94
CA LEU A 196 11.77 -11.86 -1.31
C LEU A 196 10.97 -11.09 -2.35
N TRP A 197 11.58 -10.82 -3.51
CA TRP A 197 10.92 -10.20 -4.67
C TRP A 197 9.80 -11.02 -5.27
N TYR A 198 10.03 -12.32 -5.42
CA TYR A 198 9.07 -13.25 -5.97
C TYR A 198 7.98 -13.65 -4.98
N ARG A 199 8.18 -13.39 -3.67
CA ARG A 199 7.12 -13.59 -2.67
C ARG A 199 6.06 -12.52 -2.86
N ARG A 200 5.06 -12.83 -3.68
CA ARG A 200 3.80 -12.11 -3.74
C ARG A 200 3.14 -12.21 -2.35
N LYS A 201 3.29 -11.20 -1.48
CA LYS A 201 2.29 -10.98 -0.43
C LYS A 201 0.96 -10.82 -1.16
N GLU A 202 -0.14 -11.27 -0.57
CA GLU A 202 -1.47 -11.30 -1.19
C GLU A 202 -2.06 -9.90 -1.51
N SER A 203 -1.24 -8.92 -1.86
CA SER A 203 -1.53 -7.49 -2.05
C SER A 203 -2.40 -7.19 -3.28
N VAL A 204 -2.58 -8.15 -4.20
CA VAL A 204 -3.59 -8.07 -5.27
C VAL A 204 -5.02 -7.94 -4.70
N ARG A 205 -5.25 -8.33 -3.43
CA ARG A 205 -6.53 -8.07 -2.74
C ARG A 205 -6.79 -6.60 -2.49
N ILE A 206 -5.77 -5.80 -2.15
CA ILE A 206 -5.97 -4.40 -1.73
C ILE A 206 -6.36 -3.54 -2.92
N TRP A 207 -5.69 -3.66 -4.07
CA TRP A 207 -6.08 -2.91 -5.27
C TRP A 207 -7.42 -3.34 -5.86
N ARG A 208 -7.75 -4.65 -5.81
CA ARG A 208 -9.11 -5.13 -6.12
C ARG A 208 -10.16 -4.60 -5.15
N MET A 209 -9.83 -4.47 -3.87
CA MET A 209 -10.71 -3.94 -2.83
C MET A 209 -10.89 -2.42 -2.97
N ILE A 210 -9.83 -1.65 -3.21
CA ILE A 210 -9.87 -0.21 -3.45
C ILE A 210 -10.67 0.11 -4.71
N ARG A 211 -10.48 -0.63 -5.82
CA ARG A 211 -11.36 -0.48 -6.99
C ARG A 211 -12.81 -0.76 -6.66
N ARG A 212 -13.11 -1.86 -5.95
CA ARG A 212 -14.49 -2.17 -5.52
C ARG A 212 -15.10 -1.04 -4.71
N ILE A 213 -14.35 -0.47 -3.77
CA ILE A 213 -14.80 0.64 -2.92
C ILE A 213 -15.02 1.92 -3.74
N LEU A 214 -14.10 2.25 -4.66
CA LEU A 214 -14.20 3.43 -5.52
C LEU A 214 -15.35 3.33 -6.54
N HIS A 215 -15.63 2.13 -7.06
CA HIS A 215 -16.75 1.90 -7.98
C HIS A 215 -18.09 1.73 -7.24
N SER A 216 -18.09 1.29 -5.98
CA SER A 216 -19.31 1.22 -5.16
C SER A 216 -19.73 2.56 -4.54
N GLY A 217 -18.90 3.61 -4.66
CA GLY A 217 -19.10 4.90 -3.99
C GLY A 217 -19.83 5.98 -4.81
N LEU A 218 -20.34 5.66 -6.00
CA LEU A 218 -21.00 6.63 -6.89
C LEU A 218 -22.54 6.53 -6.94
N THR A 219 -23.15 5.75 -6.05
CA THR A 219 -24.62 5.65 -5.94
C THR A 219 -25.08 5.77 -4.49
N GLU A 220 -25.16 7.00 -3.99
CA GLU A 220 -26.15 7.41 -2.98
C GLU A 220 -26.78 8.75 -3.40
#